data_AF-A0A3R9PP82-F1
#
_entry.id   AF-A0A3R9PP82-F1
#
_cell.length_a   1.000
_cell.length_b   1.000
_cell.length_c   1.000
_cell.angle_alpha   90.00
_cell.angle_beta   90.00
_cell.angle_gamma   90.00
#
_symmetry.space_group_name_H-M   'P 1'
#
loop_
_entity.id
_entity.type
_entity.pdbx_description
1 polymer ?
#
loop_
_entity_poly.entity_id
_entity_poly.type
_entity_poly.pdbx_seq_one_letter_code
_entity_poly.pdbx_strand_id
1 'polypeptide(L)' 'MVDKLDRIQEQEDLLNQLHIQAARGRGGTAGEGLTHCAACGNDIPQGRREAVPGVRVCVACQQWLEVQSKQYQRWG' A
#
# COMPACT_ATOMS: atom_id res chain seq x y z
N MET A 1 -27.72 17.89 -26.33
CA MET A 1 -28.02 18.25 -24.93
C MET A 1 -27.34 17.20 -24.09
N VAL A 2 -26.47 17.59 -23.15
CA VAL A 2 -25.76 16.66 -22.29
C VAL A 2 -26.76 16.13 -21.27
N ASP A 3 -27.08 14.85 -21.38
CA ASP A 3 -28.11 14.21 -20.56
C ASP A 3 -27.53 13.77 -19.22
N LYS A 4 -28.42 13.31 -18.33
CA LYS A 4 -28.04 12.91 -16.96
C LYS A 4 -26.98 11.80 -16.96
N LEU A 5 -27.01 10.92 -17.96
CA LEU A 5 -26.07 9.81 -18.08
C LEU A 5 -24.64 10.31 -18.37
N ASP A 6 -24.51 11.24 -19.32
CA ASP A 6 -23.22 11.85 -19.68
C ASP A 6 -22.56 12.52 -18.46
N ARG A 7 -23.35 13.22 -17.63
CA ARG A 7 -22.84 13.89 -16.42
C ARG A 7 -22.37 12.92 -15.33
N ILE A 8 -22.99 11.74 -15.23
CA ILE A 8 -22.57 10.70 -14.30
C ILE A 8 -21.23 10.13 -14.75
N GLN A 9 -21.10 9.84 -16.04
CA GLN A 9 -19.86 9.30 -16.62
C GLN A 9 -18.68 10.26 -16.44
N GLU A 10 -18.88 11.56 -16.71
CA GLU A 10 -17.84 12.57 -16.44
C GLU A 10 -17.41 12.61 -14.97
N GLN A 11 -18.36 12.45 -14.04
CA GLN A 11 -18.04 12.40 -12.61
C GLN A 11 -17.23 11.14 -12.25
N GLU A 12 -17.61 9.98 -12.78
CA GLU A 12 -16.90 8.71 -12.56
C GLU A 12 -15.47 8.77 -13.11
N ASP A 13 -15.29 9.34 -14.30
CA ASP A 13 -13.98 9.50 -14.92
C ASP A 13 -13.06 10.42 -14.11
N LEU A 14 -13.60 11.53 -13.59
CA LEU A 14 -12.85 12.41 -12.69
C LEU A 14 -12.39 11.68 -11.43
N LEU A 15 -13.27 10.90 -10.79
CA LEU A 15 -12.92 10.13 -9.60
C LEU A 15 -11.87 9.06 -9.90
N ASN A 16 -12.04 8.33 -11.00
CA ASN A 16 -11.09 7.30 -11.44
C ASN A 16 -9.70 7.91 -11.69
N GLN A 17 -9.62 9.06 -12.36
CA GLN A 17 -8.36 9.75 -12.59
C GLN A 17 -7.69 10.16 -11.28
N LEU A 18 -8.43 10.69 -10.31
CA LEU A 18 -7.90 11.03 -8.99
C LEU A 18 -7.35 9.80 -8.25
N HIS A 19 -8.08 8.67 -8.29
CA HIS A 19 -7.62 7.42 -7.68
C HIS A 19 -6.33 6.90 -8.31
N ILE A 20 -6.22 6.94 -9.65
CA ILE A 20 -5.01 6.54 -10.37
C ILE A 20 -3.83 7.45 -10.02
N GLN A 21 -4.04 8.77 -9.99
CA GLN A 21 -2.99 9.72 -9.62
C GLN A 21 -2.51 9.50 -8.18
N ALA A 22 -3.42 9.31 -7.24
CA ALA A 22 -3.07 9.00 -5.84
C ALA A 22 -2.31 7.67 -5.72
N ALA A 23 -2.71 6.63 -6.46
CA ALA A 23 -2.01 5.35 -6.46
C ALA A 23 -0.60 5.46 -7.06
N ARG A 24 -0.45 6.22 -8.15
CA ARG A 24 0.86 6.50 -8.76
C ARG A 24 1.77 7.31 -7.84
N GLY A 25 1.24 8.31 -7.12
CA GLY A 25 2.00 9.09 -6.15
C GLY A 25 2.51 8.28 -4.95
N ARG A 26 1.77 7.25 -4.54
CA ARG A 26 2.19 6.31 -3.48
C ARG A 26 3.29 5.33 -3.91
N GLY A 27 3.59 5.21 -5.21
CA GLY A 27 4.63 4.32 -5.74
C GLY A 27 6.03 4.93 -5.78
N GLY A 28 6.21 6.19 -5.35
CA GLY A 28 7.46 6.93 -5.48
C GLY A 28 8.40 6.78 -4.27
N THR A 29 9.64 6.41 -4.56
CA THR A 29 10.80 6.31 -3.64
C THR A 29 10.74 5.15 -2.65
N ALA A 30 10.76 3.94 -3.18
CA ALA A 30 11.17 2.79 -2.40
C ALA A 30 12.68 2.92 -2.08
N GLY A 31 13.02 3.68 -1.04
CA GLY A 31 14.39 3.82 -0.55
C GLY A 31 14.96 2.49 -0.07
N GLU A 32 16.28 2.41 0.14
CA GLU A 32 16.90 1.21 0.68
C GLU A 32 16.17 0.77 1.97
N GLY A 33 15.69 -0.47 1.98
CA GLY A 33 14.99 -1.03 3.14
C GLY A 33 15.87 -0.96 4.39
N LEU A 34 15.23 -0.83 5.56
CA LEU A 34 15.98 -0.76 6.82
C LEU A 34 16.79 -2.05 7.04
N THR A 35 17.96 -1.91 7.66
CA THR A 35 18.79 -3.03 8.10
C THR A 35 18.18 -3.72 9.33
N HIS A 36 17.52 -2.96 10.20
CA HIS A 36 16.93 -3.41 11.45
C HIS A 36 15.42 -3.12 11.47
N CYS A 37 14.66 -4.00 12.11
CA CYS A 37 13.22 -3.89 12.26
C CYS A 37 12.84 -2.71 13.14
N ALA A 38 11.98 -1.81 12.66
CA ALA A 38 11.51 -0.66 13.45
C ALA A 38 10.62 -1.05 14.64
N ALA A 39 10.02 -2.25 14.64
CA ALA A 39 9.11 -2.70 15.69
C ALA A 39 9.81 -3.49 16.81
N CYS A 40 10.80 -4.32 16.47
CA CYS A 40 11.46 -5.21 17.44
C CYS A 40 12.99 -5.07 17.49
N GLY A 41 13.61 -4.28 16.61
CA GLY A 41 15.06 -4.09 16.56
C GLY A 41 15.87 -5.21 15.89
N ASN A 42 15.26 -6.37 15.59
CA ASN A 42 15.97 -7.49 14.95
C ASN A 42 16.43 -7.19 13.52
N ASP A 43 17.51 -7.82 13.08
CA ASP A 43 17.98 -7.76 11.69
C ASP A 43 16.91 -8.20 10.68
N ILE A 44 16.76 -7.43 9.61
CA ILE A 44 15.90 -7.78 8.47
C ILE A 44 16.74 -8.59 7.48
N PRO A 45 16.33 -9.83 7.13
CA PRO A 45 17.10 -10.67 6.21
C PRO A 45 17.22 -10.01 4.83
N GLN A 46 18.36 -10.20 4.16
CA GLN A 46 18.64 -9.56 2.87
C GLN A 46 17.58 -9.91 1.80
N GLY A 47 17.12 -11.15 1.75
CA GLY A 47 16.06 -11.56 0.81
C GLY A 47 14.75 -10.77 0.95
N ARG A 48 14.46 -10.21 2.13
CA ARG A 48 13.32 -9.30 2.33
C ARG A 48 13.59 -7.89 1.82
N ARG A 49 14.81 -7.39 1.99
CA ARG A 49 15.23 -6.06 1.50
C ARG A 49 15.25 -6.01 -0.02
N GLU A 50 15.59 -7.12 -0.67
CA GLU A 50 15.57 -7.27 -2.13
C GLU A 50 14.15 -7.44 -2.67
N ALA A 51 13.32 -8.27 -2.02
CA ALA A 51 11.95 -8.53 -2.47
C ALA A 51 10.98 -7.36 -2.23
N VAL A 52 11.21 -6.57 -1.18
CA VAL A 52 10.33 -5.45 -0.80
C VAL A 52 11.18 -4.19 -0.66
N PRO A 53 11.24 -3.35 -1.70
CA PRO A 53 12.00 -2.10 -1.60
C PRO A 53 11.29 -1.17 -0.60
N GLY A 54 12.04 -0.63 0.36
CA GLY A 54 11.50 0.13 1.48
C GLY A 54 10.98 -0.68 2.68
N VAL A 55 11.36 -1.97 2.84
CA VAL A 55 10.96 -2.77 4.01
C VAL A 55 11.34 -2.10 5.34
N ARG A 56 10.39 -2.01 6.28
CA ARG A 56 10.58 -1.38 7.61
C ARG A 56 10.49 -2.35 8.79
N VAL A 57 9.93 -3.54 8.57
CA VAL A 57 9.68 -4.53 9.62
C VAL A 57 10.16 -5.92 9.20
N CYS A 58 10.53 -6.75 10.17
CA CYS A 58 10.97 -8.13 9.93
C CYS A 58 9.80 -9.05 9.50
N VAL A 59 10.12 -10.29 9.11
CA VAL A 59 9.13 -11.29 8.68
C VAL A 59 8.10 -11.57 9.77
N ALA A 60 8.56 -11.81 11.01
CA ALA A 60 7.68 -12.12 12.13
C ALA A 60 6.69 -10.97 12.42
N CYS A 61 7.17 -9.73 12.46
CA CYS A 61 6.31 -8.56 12.70
C CYS A 61 5.30 -8.35 11.56
N GLN A 62 5.71 -8.55 10.31
CA GLN A 62 4.78 -8.45 9.18
C GLN A 62 3.67 -9.49 9.24
N GLN A 63 4.00 -10.75 9.55
CA GLN A 63 3.00 -11.81 9.66
C GLN A 63 1.93 -11.48 10.69
N TRP A 64 2.33 -10.91 11.83
CA TRP A 64 1.38 -10.48 12.85
C TRP A 64 0.46 -9.35 12.37
N LEU A 65 1.01 -8.36 11.66
CA LEU A 65 0.23 -7.27 11.07
C LEU A 65 -0.78 -7.78 10.02
N GLU A 66 -0.38 -8.76 9.22
CA GLU A 66 -1.26 -9.39 8.22
C GLU A 66 -2.40 -10.19 8.85
N VAL A 67 -2.16 -10.86 9.97
CA VAL A 67 -3.22 -11.55 10.73
C VAL A 67 -4.24 -10.53 11.26
N GLN A 68 -3.77 -9.41 11.84
CA GLN A 68 -4.65 -8.35 12.33
C GLN A 68 -5.46 -7.68 11.21
N SER A 69 -4.82 -7.36 10.09
CA SER A 69 -5.51 -6.68 8.98
C SER A 69 -6.57 -7.57 8.33
N LYS A 70 -6.28 -8.86 8.13
CA LYS A 70 -7.27 -9.83 7.62
C LYS A 70 -8.45 -10.01 8.57
N GLN A 71 -8.23 -9.92 9.88
CA GLN A 71 -9.30 -10.00 10.85
C GLN A 71 -10.22 -8.79 10.79
N TYR A 72 -9.68 -7.59 10.59
CA TYR A 72 -10.48 -6.38 10.38
C TYR A 72 -11.30 -6.45 9.08
N GLN A 73 -10.71 -6.89 7.97
CA GLN A 73 -11.41 -6.98 6.67
C GLN A 73 -12.51 -8.03 6.62
N ARG A 74 -12.53 -8.99 7.54
CA ARG A 74 -13.59 -10.01 7.61
C ARG A 74 -14.81 -9.55 8.42
N TRP A 75 -14.71 -8.43 9.12
CA TRP A 75 -15.72 -7.92 10.06
C TRP A 75 -16.21 -6.50 9.75
N GLY A 76 -15.72 -5.88 8.68
CA GLY A 76 -16.24 -4.63 8.11
C GLY A 76 -16.88 -4.88 6.76
#